data_AF-A0A139I8Z1-F1
#
_entry.id   AF-A0A139I8Z1-F1
#
_cell.length_a   1.000
_cell.length_b   1.000
_cell.length_c   1.000
_cell.angle_alpha   90.00
_cell.angle_beta   90.00
_cell.angle_gamma   90.00
#
_symmetry.space_group_name_H-M   'P 1'
#
loop_
_entity.id
_entity.type
_entity.pdbx_description
1 polymer ?
#
loop_
_entity_poly.entity_id
_entity_poly.type
_entity_poly.pdbx_seq_one_letter_code
_entity_poly.pdbx_strand_id
1 'polypeptide(L)' 'MMQQADGGVVNAKLQLYGVDGLRIVDASMFPLCVQGSIMSLVYALAEKAAHVIKIDYAANASINGVNDRL' A
#
# COMPACT_ATOMS: atom_id res chain seq x y z
N MET A 1 4.79 -8.18 -3.66
CA MET A 1 4.96 -8.25 -2.19
C MET A 1 4.76 -9.68 -1.76
N MET A 2 5.46 -10.08 -0.70
CA MET A 2 5.58 -11.46 -0.25
C MET A 2 4.69 -11.70 0.97
N GLN A 3 4.28 -12.96 1.19
CA GLN A 3 3.48 -13.30 2.36
C GLN A 3 4.31 -13.15 3.63
N GLN A 4 3.66 -12.85 4.76
CA GLN A 4 4.35 -12.70 6.05
C GLN A 4 5.07 -13.99 6.47
N ALA A 5 4.50 -15.16 6.16
CA ALA A 5 5.09 -16.46 6.44
C ALA A 5 6.44 -16.69 5.73
N ASP A 6 6.64 -16.05 4.57
CA ASP A 6 7.87 -16.15 3.79
C ASP A 6 8.87 -15.02 4.13
N GLY A 7 8.61 -14.23 5.18
CA GLY A 7 9.42 -13.07 5.59
C GLY A 7 9.01 -11.74 4.95
N GLY A 8 7.85 -11.69 4.28
CA GLY A 8 7.29 -10.45 3.77
C GLY A 8 6.92 -9.46 4.88
N VAL A 9 7.23 -8.18 4.67
CA VAL A 9 7.01 -7.11 5.67
C VAL A 9 5.67 -6.38 5.44
N VAL A 10 5.11 -6.50 4.24
CA VAL A 10 4.01 -5.68 3.74
C VAL A 10 3.01 -6.51 2.95
N ASN A 11 1.72 -6.17 3.07
CA ASN A 11 0.65 -6.85 2.35
C ASN A 11 0.43 -6.29 0.93
N ALA A 12 -0.43 -6.91 0.13
CA ALA A 12 -0.70 -6.46 -1.25
C ALA A 12 -1.24 -5.02 -1.38
N LYS A 13 -1.76 -4.45 -0.29
CA LYS A 13 -2.24 -3.06 -0.16
C LYS A 13 -1.18 -2.09 0.37
N LEU A 14 0.09 -2.51 0.42
CA LEU A 14 1.25 -1.73 0.86
C LEU A 14 1.25 -1.42 2.36
N GLN A 15 0.41 -2.09 3.14
CA GLN A 15 0.31 -1.88 4.59
C GLN A 15 1.35 -2.74 5.30
N LEU A 16 1.96 -2.16 6.33
CA LEU A 16 2.92 -2.86 7.18
C LEU A 16 2.19 -3.92 8.02
N TYR A 17 2.71 -5.14 8.07
CA TYR A 17 2.12 -6.15 8.96
C TYR A 17 2.28 -5.72 10.43
N GLY A 18 1.20 -5.81 11.20
CA GLY A 18 1.20 -5.53 12.64
C GLY A 18 1.18 -4.04 13.02
N VAL A 19 1.07 -3.12 12.05
CA VAL A 19 0.96 -1.67 12.32
C VAL A 19 -0.18 -1.08 11.51
N ASP A 20 -1.10 -0.40 12.19
CA ASP A 20 -2.21 0.29 11.56
C ASP A 20 -1.82 1.67 11.04
N GLY A 21 -2.44 2.07 9.92
CA GLY A 21 -2.25 3.41 9.35
C GLY A 21 -0.91 3.66 8.65
N LEU A 22 0.04 2.72 8.70
CA LEU A 22 1.35 2.85 8.06
C LEU A 22 1.42 2.05 6.76
N ARG A 23 1.94 2.70 5.71
CA ARG A 23 2.23 2.08 4.41
C ARG A 23 3.65 2.42 3.98
N ILE A 24 4.29 1.49 3.27
CA ILE A 24 5.63 1.68 2.68
C ILE A 24 5.48 1.71 1.16
N VAL A 25 6.05 2.73 0.51
CA VAL A 25 5.96 2.92 -0.95
C VAL A 25 7.33 3.37 -1.46
N ASP A 26 8.18 2.40 -1.77
CA ASP A 26 9.57 2.62 -2.18
C ASP A 26 10.11 1.38 -2.93
N ALA A 27 11.31 1.49 -3.52
CA ALA A 27 12.03 0.40 -4.17
C ALA A 27 12.30 -0.80 -3.26
N SER A 28 12.42 -0.58 -1.94
CA SER A 28 12.59 -1.64 -0.93
C SER A 28 11.46 -2.69 -0.89
N MET A 29 10.34 -2.43 -1.55
CA MET A 29 9.14 -3.28 -1.56
C MET A 29 9.22 -4.46 -2.55
N PHE A 30 10.17 -4.41 -3.49
CA PHE A 30 10.31 -5.45 -4.51
C PHE A 30 11.01 -6.67 -3.90
N PRO A 31 10.36 -7.85 -3.83
CA PRO A 31 10.93 -9.02 -3.16
C PRO A 31 12.07 -9.66 -3.97
N LEU A 32 12.19 -9.32 -5.25
CA LEU A 32 13.19 -9.85 -6.17
C LEU A 32 13.79 -8.69 -6.96
N CYS A 33 15.05 -8.88 -7.38
CA CYS A 33 15.73 -7.93 -8.24
C CYS A 33 14.99 -7.83 -9.57
N VAL A 34 14.70 -6.60 -9.99
CA VAL A 34 13.89 -6.36 -11.18
C VAL A 34 14.80 -6.12 -12.39
N GLN A 35 14.54 -6.81 -13.49
CA GLN A 35 15.23 -6.53 -14.75
C GLN A 35 14.57 -5.32 -15.44
N GLY A 36 15.37 -4.29 -15.73
CA GLY A 36 14.92 -3.06 -16.38
C GLY A 36 15.11 -1.81 -15.52
N SER A 37 14.45 -0.71 -15.90
CA SER A 37 14.51 0.55 -15.18
C SER A 37 13.73 0.47 -13.87
N ILE A 38 14.45 0.51 -12.74
CA ILE A 38 13.83 0.52 -11.41
C ILE A 38 12.95 1.75 -11.20
N MET A 39 13.31 2.88 -11.83
CA MET A 39 12.55 4.12 -11.74
C MET A 39 11.14 3.97 -12.33
N SER A 40 11.00 3.29 -13.47
CA SER A 40 9.69 3.05 -14.09
C SER A 40 8.80 2.18 -13.20
N LEU A 41 9.38 1.20 -12.53
CA LEU A 41 8.68 0.33 -11.58
C LEU A 41 8.26 1.06 -10.31
N VAL A 42 9.12 1.91 -9.77
CA VAL A 42 8.78 2.74 -8.61
C VAL A 42 7.66 3.70 -8.96
N TYR A 43 7.65 4.29 -10.15
CA TYR A 43 6.53 5.13 -10.59
C TYR A 43 5.22 4.34 -10.71
N ALA A 44 5.24 3.16 -11.32
CA ALA A 44 4.05 2.31 -11.39
C ALA A 44 3.55 1.87 -9.99
N LEU A 45 4.48 1.59 -9.07
CA LEU A 45 4.16 1.29 -7.67
C LEU A 45 3.51 2.48 -6.98
N ALA A 46 4.04 3.69 -7.18
CA ALA A 46 3.50 4.92 -6.62
C ALA A 46 2.09 5.23 -7.14
N GLU A 47 1.85 5.00 -8.43
CA GLU A 47 0.51 5.14 -9.03
C GLU A 47 -0.49 4.17 -8.38
N LYS A 48 -0.10 2.89 -8.26
CA LYS A 48 -0.91 1.89 -7.55
C LYS A 48 -1.17 2.30 -6.10
N ALA A 49 -0.17 2.83 -5.40
CA ALA A 49 -0.28 3.29 -4.03
C ALA A 49 -1.29 4.43 -3.89
N ALA A 50 -1.20 5.45 -4.75
CA ALA A 50 -2.12 6.57 -4.77
C ALA A 50 -3.57 6.10 -4.98
N HIS A 51 -3.78 5.14 -5.89
CA HIS A 51 -5.10 4.56 -6.14
C HIS A 51 -5.67 3.84 -4.90
N VAL A 52 -4.89 2.96 -4.28
CA VAL A 52 -5.30 2.22 -3.07
C VAL A 52 -5.59 3.17 -1.91
N ILE A 53 -4.71 4.15 -1.67
CA ILE A 53 -4.88 5.13 -0.59
C ILE A 53 -6.15 5.95 -0.80
N LYS A 54 -6.44 6.37 -2.04
CA LYS A 54 -7.66 7.13 -2.36
C LYS A 54 -8.93 6.31 -2.10
N ILE A 55 -8.93 5.02 -2.46
CA ILE A 55 -10.05 4.11 -2.18
C ILE A 55 -10.25 3.96 -0.68
N ASP A 56 -9.19 3.65 0.06
CA ASP A 56 -9.26 3.46 1.51
C ASP A 56 -9.71 4.75 2.21
N TYR A 57 -9.25 5.92 1.74
CA TYR A 57 -9.68 7.22 2.27
C TYR A 57 -11.16 7.48 2.01
N ALA A 58 -11.66 7.21 0.79
CA ALA A 58 -13.08 7.37 0.46
C ALA A 58 -13.96 6.41 1.26
N ALA A 59 -13.52 5.15 1.44
CA ALA A 59 -14.20 4.18 2.29
C ALA A 59 -14.28 4.69 3.73
N ASN A 60 -13.17 5.16 4.32
CA ASN A 60 -13.16 5.71 5.67
C ASN A 60 -14.04 6.97 5.80
N ALA A 61 -14.04 7.85 4.81
CA ALA A 61 -14.90 9.04 4.79
C ALA A 61 -16.39 8.67 4.77
N SER A 62 -16.79 7.62 4.03
CA SER A 62 -18.17 7.14 4.02
C SER A 62 -18.62 6.58 5.37
N ILE A 63 -17.73 5.92 6.11
CA ILE A 63 -18.00 5.40 7.45
C ILE A 63 -18.15 6.56 8.44
N ASN A 64 -17.25 7.54 8.38
CA ASN A 64 -17.26 8.68 9.29
C ASN A 64 -18.40 9.67 9.00
N GLY A 65 -18.78 9.85 7.73
CA GLY A 65 -19.91 10.71 7.34
C GLY A 65 -21.29 10.16 7.72
N VAL A 66 -21.40 8.86 8.05
CA VAL A 66 -22.58 8.28 8.70
C VAL A 66 -22.57 8.56 10.21
N ASN A 67 -21.40 8.51 10.85
CA ASN A 67 -21.23 8.76 12.28
C ASN A 67 -21.37 10.24 12.67
N ASP A 68 -21.22 11.17 11.73
CA ASP A 68 -21.34 12.64 11.93
C ASP A 68 -22.79 13.17 11.75
N ARG A 69 -23.77 12.28 11.54
CA ARG A 69 -25.20 12.63 11.37
C ARG A 69 -26.12 12.16 12.50
N LEU A 70 -25.55 11.76 13.65
CA LEU A 70 -26.25 11.46 14.89
C LEU A 70 -25.85 12.47 15.97
#